data_AF-A0A925GXB4-F1
#
_entry.id   AF-A0A925GXB4-F1
#
_cell.length_a   1.000
_cell.length_b   1.000
_cell.length_c   1.000
_cell.angle_alpha   90.00
_cell.angle_beta   90.00
_cell.angle_gamma   90.00
#
_symmetry.space_group_name_H-M   'P 1'
#
loop_
_entity.id
_entity.type
_entity.pdbx_description
1 polymer ?
#
loop_
_entity_poly.entity_id
_entity_poly.type
_entity_poly.pdbx_seq_one_letter_code
_entity_poly.pdbx_strand_id
1 'polypeptide(L)'
;MRLFPVLLFFAGSMCAADLSREDLLLQRARLHMSNTLSSLPNYTCLQTIERSHREAPKRKPALIDVVRIEVALVNGKELFAWPGSGKFLDTEITDLVSGGAIGNGSFALHAKAVFQSNVPTFTYAGESFREGRRSLKWTFVVPQIRSGFTLRVGRHEAVVGYHGAFWIDAVTRDTVRLEVEADDIPPKLLLMAAADAVEYLPMKIGAEDFLLPSMAELRMTGLDGTENMNRTRFSKCRQYSGESKLSFEDPEPESQAETQPARDLQAPAGLTLDLAIDSAVSLRGAAVGDPVTARLERNLKLPDGTVLPRGAFVHGRLTHFRPAYTGRYQVLAVGMKFFEIESGNTRVHFDSTLVDLRTPNPAYLPRGPLSKNLSAVRVENEALLGSIFYVKEYMSSIEKGLRMIWRTTAEARH
;
A
#
# COMPACT_ATOMS: atom_id res chain seq x y z
N MET A 1 -26.19 67.91 49.28
CA MET A 1 -26.53 67.30 47.98
C MET A 1 -25.69 66.03 47.84
N ARG A 2 -26.30 64.84 47.93
CA ARG A 2 -25.59 63.55 47.89
C ARG A 2 -25.45 63.11 46.42
N LEU A 3 -24.22 62.90 45.95
CA LEU A 3 -23.92 62.32 44.65
C LEU A 3 -23.90 60.78 44.80
N PHE A 4 -24.78 60.10 44.07
CA PHE A 4 -24.77 58.65 43.87
C PHE A 4 -24.05 58.34 42.55
N PRO A 5 -23.10 57.39 42.49
CA PRO A 5 -22.57 56.90 41.23
C PRO A 5 -23.53 55.85 40.66
N VAL A 6 -23.97 56.05 39.43
CA VAL A 6 -24.71 55.03 38.67
C VAL A 6 -23.69 54.08 38.06
N LEU A 7 -23.62 52.85 38.58
CA LEU A 7 -22.93 51.75 37.92
C LEU A 7 -23.81 51.25 36.77
N LEU A 8 -23.37 51.47 35.52
CA LEU A 8 -23.92 50.76 34.35
C LEU A 8 -23.35 49.34 34.32
N PHE A 9 -24.18 48.35 34.64
CA PHE A 9 -23.91 46.95 34.33
C PHE A 9 -24.25 46.69 32.86
N PHE A 10 -23.23 46.51 32.01
CA PHE A 10 -23.39 45.88 30.70
C PHE A 10 -23.60 44.38 30.92
N ALA A 11 -24.86 43.94 30.94
CA ALA A 11 -25.20 42.53 30.80
C ALA A 11 -24.90 42.10 29.35
N GLY A 12 -23.70 41.58 29.12
CA GLY A 12 -23.36 40.89 27.89
C GLY A 12 -24.15 39.59 27.80
N SER A 13 -25.23 39.58 27.02
CA SER A 13 -25.97 38.38 26.68
C SER A 13 -25.09 37.51 25.78
N MET A 14 -24.36 36.56 26.36
CA MET A 14 -23.77 35.46 25.59
C MET A 14 -24.92 34.62 25.05
N CYS A 15 -25.30 34.83 23.79
CA CYS A 15 -26.14 33.88 23.07
C CYS A 15 -25.37 32.56 22.95
N ALA A 16 -25.69 31.59 23.81
CA ALA A 16 -25.40 30.19 23.52
C ALA A 16 -26.22 29.84 22.26
N ALA A 17 -25.55 29.62 21.14
CA ALA A 17 -26.21 29.10 19.95
C ALA A 17 -26.68 27.68 20.28
N ASP A 18 -28.00 27.44 20.25
CA ASP A 18 -28.55 26.09 20.34
C ASP A 18 -28.04 25.27 19.15
N LEU A 19 -27.29 24.20 19.44
CA LEU A 19 -26.79 23.27 18.42
C LEU A 19 -27.98 22.56 17.77
N SER A 20 -28.00 22.52 16.44
CA SER A 20 -29.02 21.77 15.70
C SER A 20 -28.91 20.26 15.97
N ARG A 21 -29.98 19.51 15.67
CA ARG A 21 -29.97 18.04 15.78
C ARG A 21 -28.85 17.45 14.91
N GLU A 22 -28.65 18.04 13.74
CA GLU A 22 -27.67 17.64 12.73
C GLU A 22 -26.24 17.88 13.24
N ASP A 23 -25.99 18.99 13.93
CA ASP A 23 -24.70 19.27 14.56
C ASP A 23 -24.37 18.24 15.65
N LEU A 24 -25.36 17.89 16.49
CA LEU A 24 -25.17 16.86 17.52
C LEU A 24 -24.88 15.48 16.91
N LEU A 25 -25.52 15.13 15.79
CA LEU A 25 -25.25 13.88 15.08
C LEU A 25 -23.86 13.87 14.45
N LEU A 26 -23.46 14.98 13.83
CA LEU A 26 -22.12 15.16 13.26
C LEU A 26 -21.05 15.00 14.34
N GLN A 27 -21.18 15.68 15.49
CA GLN A 27 -20.19 15.58 16.58
C GLN A 27 -20.08 14.16 17.14
N ARG A 28 -21.21 13.46 17.31
CA ARG A 28 -21.21 12.06 17.76
C ARG A 28 -20.49 11.14 16.77
N ALA A 29 -20.75 11.31 15.47
CA ALA A 29 -20.12 10.46 14.47
C ALA A 29 -18.62 10.75 14.34
N ARG A 30 -18.21 12.03 14.42
CA ARG A 30 -16.80 12.41 14.48
C ARG A 30 -16.11 11.80 15.69
N LEU A 31 -16.73 11.84 16.88
CA LEU A 31 -16.20 11.22 18.08
C LEU A 31 -16.08 9.71 17.93
N HIS A 32 -17.12 9.05 17.41
CA HIS A 32 -17.13 7.61 17.19
C HIS A 32 -16.01 7.17 16.23
N MET A 33 -15.91 7.81 15.06
CA MET A 33 -14.83 7.54 14.10
C MET A 33 -13.46 7.89 14.68
N SER A 34 -13.31 8.99 15.43
CA SER A 34 -12.04 9.32 16.08
C SER A 34 -11.59 8.25 17.07
N ASN A 35 -12.51 7.66 17.83
CA ASN A 35 -12.19 6.56 18.75
C ASN A 35 -11.74 5.31 17.98
N THR A 36 -12.43 4.97 16.90
CA THR A 36 -12.03 3.88 15.99
C THR A 36 -10.64 4.11 15.42
N LEU A 37 -10.35 5.31 14.91
CA LEU A 37 -9.04 5.68 14.36
C LEU A 37 -7.92 5.67 15.41
N SER A 38 -8.27 5.85 16.69
CA SER A 38 -7.31 5.83 17.80
C SER A 38 -6.92 4.41 18.21
N SER A 39 -7.76 3.40 17.91
CA SER A 39 -7.42 1.99 18.12
C SER A 39 -6.69 1.37 16.94
N LEU A 40 -6.82 1.95 15.73
CA LEU A 40 -6.17 1.48 14.50
C LEU A 40 -4.66 1.17 14.61
N PRO A 41 -3.84 1.92 15.37
CA PRO A 41 -2.40 1.62 15.46
C PRO A 41 -2.04 0.24 15.98
N ASN A 42 -3.01 -0.46 16.58
CA ASN A 42 -2.83 -1.83 17.04
C ASN A 42 -3.07 -2.86 15.94
N TYR A 43 -3.32 -2.49 14.69
CA TYR A 43 -3.77 -3.42 13.65
C TYR A 43 -3.01 -3.26 12.32
N THR A 44 -2.92 -4.38 11.61
CA THR A 44 -2.46 -4.45 10.22
C THR A 44 -3.46 -5.20 9.37
N CYS A 45 -3.60 -4.81 8.10
CA CYS A 45 -4.44 -5.48 7.12
C CYS A 45 -3.66 -5.78 5.84
N LEU A 46 -4.02 -6.86 5.14
CA LEU A 46 -3.59 -7.11 3.78
C LEU A 46 -4.44 -6.27 2.81
N GLN A 47 -3.80 -5.35 2.09
CA GLN A 47 -4.35 -4.67 0.92
C GLN A 47 -4.10 -5.51 -0.34
N THR A 48 -5.17 -5.86 -1.05
CA THR A 48 -5.08 -6.40 -2.41
C THR A 48 -5.61 -5.35 -3.38
N ILE A 49 -4.73 -4.83 -4.23
CA ILE A 49 -4.99 -3.69 -5.13
C ILE A 49 -5.03 -4.20 -6.57
N GLU A 50 -6.20 -4.20 -7.19
CA GLU A 50 -6.36 -4.44 -8.62
C GLU A 50 -6.19 -3.12 -9.36
N ARG A 51 -5.15 -3.01 -10.20
CA ARG A 51 -4.86 -1.78 -10.95
C ARG A 51 -5.27 -1.94 -12.39
N SER A 52 -6.05 -1.00 -12.89
CA SER A 52 -6.54 -1.02 -14.26
C SER A 52 -6.35 0.34 -14.94
N HIS A 53 -6.22 0.30 -16.26
CA HIS A 53 -6.06 1.48 -17.09
C HIS A 53 -7.09 1.49 -18.20
N ARG A 54 -7.71 2.64 -18.42
CA ARG A 54 -8.59 2.89 -19.55
C ARG A 54 -7.95 3.94 -20.44
N GLU A 55 -7.59 3.53 -21.65
CA GLU A 55 -6.89 4.37 -22.63
C GLU A 55 -7.76 5.51 -23.18
N ALA A 56 -9.07 5.33 -23.24
CA ALA A 56 -10.00 6.36 -23.67
C ALA A 56 -11.39 6.14 -23.07
N PRO A 57 -12.24 7.17 -22.92
CA PRO A 57 -13.53 7.05 -22.22
C PRO A 57 -14.47 5.96 -22.75
N LYS A 58 -14.43 5.69 -24.06
CA LYS A 58 -15.26 4.66 -24.71
C LYS A 58 -14.68 3.24 -24.64
N ARG A 59 -13.44 3.07 -24.17
CA ARG A 59 -12.79 1.77 -24.04
C ARG A 59 -13.13 1.14 -22.68
N LYS A 60 -13.09 -0.18 -22.61
CA LYS A 60 -13.20 -0.89 -21.33
C LYS A 60 -11.87 -0.72 -20.56
N PRO A 61 -11.89 -0.53 -19.23
CA PRO A 61 -10.69 -0.62 -18.41
C PRO A 61 -10.04 -2.00 -18.59
N ALA A 62 -8.73 -2.01 -18.81
CA ALA A 62 -7.93 -3.23 -18.88
C ALA A 62 -7.16 -3.38 -17.56
N LEU A 63 -7.21 -4.58 -16.96
CA LEU A 63 -6.39 -4.90 -15.80
C LEU A 63 -4.91 -4.84 -16.20
N ILE A 64 -4.12 -4.10 -15.43
CA ILE A 64 -2.67 -4.00 -15.58
C ILE A 64 -2.03 -5.11 -14.76
N ASP A 65 -2.29 -5.13 -13.46
CA ASP A 65 -1.75 -6.09 -12.50
C ASP A 65 -2.55 -6.10 -11.19
N VAL A 66 -2.14 -6.97 -10.28
CA VAL A 66 -2.60 -7.03 -8.89
C VAL A 66 -1.40 -6.85 -7.98
N VAL A 67 -1.54 -6.02 -6.94
CA VAL A 67 -0.50 -5.78 -5.93
C VAL A 67 -1.02 -6.20 -4.55
N ARG A 68 -0.20 -6.90 -3.77
CA ARG A 68 -0.49 -7.31 -2.40
C ARG A 68 0.56 -6.74 -1.46
N ILE A 69 0.11 -5.92 -0.51
CA ILE A 69 0.93 -5.30 0.54
C ILE A 69 0.17 -5.33 1.86
N GLU A 70 0.89 -5.34 2.98
CA GLU A 70 0.32 -5.10 4.30
C GLU A 70 0.39 -3.60 4.61
N VAL A 71 -0.65 -3.08 5.28
CA VAL A 71 -0.73 -1.70 5.76
C VAL A 71 -0.95 -1.68 7.26
N ALA A 72 -0.27 -0.78 7.96
CA ALA A 72 -0.48 -0.50 9.37
C ALA A 72 -0.46 1.02 9.61
N LEU A 73 -1.11 1.48 10.68
CA LEU A 73 -1.08 2.89 11.09
C LEU A 73 -0.08 3.06 12.24
N VAL A 74 1.12 3.59 12.00
CA VAL A 74 2.14 3.75 13.05
C VAL A 74 2.48 5.22 13.21
N ASN A 75 2.44 5.74 14.45
CA ASN A 75 2.67 7.16 14.76
C ASN A 75 1.84 8.11 13.87
N GLY A 76 0.64 7.65 13.51
CA GLY A 76 -0.29 8.40 12.69
C GLY A 76 0.01 8.44 11.18
N LYS A 77 1.02 7.71 10.70
CA LYS A 77 1.34 7.48 9.29
C LYS A 77 0.88 6.08 8.85
N GLU A 78 0.43 5.96 7.60
CA GLU A 78 0.27 4.65 6.99
C GLU A 78 1.65 4.13 6.56
N LEU A 79 2.06 3.01 7.17
CA LEU A 79 3.28 2.31 6.80
C LEU A 79 2.91 1.05 6.01
N PHE A 80 3.80 0.65 5.11
CA PHE A 80 3.57 -0.49 4.24
C PHE A 80 4.66 -1.55 4.42
N ALA A 81 4.26 -2.80 4.25
CA ALA A 81 5.15 -3.94 4.28
C ALA A 81 4.78 -4.90 3.14
N TRP A 82 5.73 -5.73 2.75
CA TRP A 82 5.37 -6.89 1.95
C TRP A 82 4.66 -7.94 2.82
N PRO A 83 3.71 -8.71 2.26
CA PRO A 83 2.99 -9.72 3.02
C PRO A 83 3.92 -10.69 3.75
N GLY A 84 3.76 -10.78 5.06
CA GLY A 84 4.50 -11.71 5.91
C GLY A 84 5.93 -11.28 6.27
N SER A 85 6.40 -10.10 5.85
CA SER A 85 7.74 -9.63 6.24
C SER A 85 7.80 -9.19 7.72
N GLY A 86 6.68 -8.72 8.28
CA GLY A 86 6.61 -8.11 9.61
C GLY A 86 7.32 -6.76 9.75
N LYS A 87 8.14 -6.38 8.76
CA LYS A 87 8.93 -5.15 8.71
C LYS A 87 8.19 -4.08 7.90
N PHE A 88 7.51 -3.18 8.60
CA PHE A 88 6.87 -1.99 8.03
C PHE A 88 7.91 -0.90 7.80
N LEU A 89 7.90 -0.33 6.60
CA LEU A 89 8.85 0.69 6.20
C LEU A 89 8.23 2.08 6.46
N ASP A 90 8.98 2.97 7.12
CA ASP A 90 8.68 4.41 7.15
C ASP A 90 9.20 5.07 5.87
N THR A 91 8.67 4.61 4.73
CA THR A 91 8.97 5.10 3.39
C THR A 91 7.66 5.31 2.62
N GLU A 92 7.74 6.00 1.49
CA GLU A 92 6.56 6.20 0.65
C GLU A 92 6.14 4.86 0.01
N ILE A 93 4.84 4.69 -0.24
CA ILE A 93 4.34 3.48 -0.92
C ILE A 93 4.99 3.26 -2.29
N THR A 94 5.43 4.34 -2.95
CA THR A 94 6.14 4.27 -4.23
C THR A 94 7.58 3.77 -4.13
N ASP A 95 8.14 3.69 -2.93
CA ASP A 95 9.43 3.05 -2.69
C ASP A 95 9.28 1.53 -2.55
N LEU A 96 8.05 1.04 -2.33
CA LEU A 96 7.71 -0.38 -2.26
C LEU A 96 7.13 -0.90 -3.59
N VAL A 97 6.22 -0.15 -4.18
CA VAL A 97 5.45 -0.54 -5.37
C VAL A 97 5.79 0.39 -6.54
N SER A 98 6.26 -0.19 -7.64
CA SER A 98 6.65 0.57 -8.83
C SER A 98 5.54 0.70 -9.86
N GLY A 99 5.46 1.89 -10.47
CA GLY A 99 4.75 2.18 -11.72
C GLY A 99 3.23 2.13 -11.62
N GLY A 100 2.53 3.01 -12.35
CA GLY A 100 1.07 3.08 -12.33
C GLY A 100 0.54 3.80 -11.08
N ALA A 101 -0.76 4.11 -11.07
CA ALA A 101 -1.36 4.83 -9.93
C ALA A 101 -1.26 4.00 -8.65
N ILE A 102 -0.87 4.65 -7.57
CA ILE A 102 -0.79 4.09 -6.21
C ILE A 102 -0.83 5.25 -5.22
N GLY A 103 -1.34 5.02 -4.02
CA GLY A 103 -1.46 6.05 -3.00
C GLY A 103 -1.69 5.46 -1.62
N ASN A 104 -1.51 6.31 -0.62
CA ASN A 104 -1.92 6.07 0.76
C ASN A 104 -3.21 6.85 1.07
N GLY A 105 -3.70 6.70 2.29
CA GLY A 105 -4.78 7.49 2.84
C GLY A 105 -6.12 6.77 2.92
N SER A 106 -6.35 5.79 2.05
CA SER A 106 -7.58 4.98 2.06
C SER A 106 -7.68 4.06 3.29
N PHE A 107 -6.59 3.81 4.03
CA PHE A 107 -6.64 3.01 5.25
C PHE A 107 -7.05 3.85 6.47
N ALA A 108 -6.50 5.06 6.59
CA ALA A 108 -6.71 5.91 7.75
C ALA A 108 -6.54 7.41 7.46
N LEU A 109 -5.61 7.84 6.60
CA LEU A 109 -5.22 9.27 6.58
C LEU A 109 -6.36 10.19 6.14
N HIS A 110 -7.18 9.79 5.15
CA HIS A 110 -8.34 10.60 4.75
C HIS A 110 -9.37 10.70 5.88
N ALA A 111 -9.68 9.58 6.55
CA ALA A 111 -10.59 9.59 7.69
C ALA A 111 -10.04 10.43 8.85
N LYS A 112 -8.74 10.35 9.16
CA LYS A 112 -8.11 11.20 10.18
C LYS A 112 -8.24 12.68 9.83
N ALA A 113 -7.92 13.05 8.59
CA ALA A 113 -8.01 14.43 8.13
C ALA A 113 -9.44 14.97 8.24
N VAL A 114 -10.45 14.15 7.92
CA VAL A 114 -11.86 14.55 7.98
C VAL A 114 -12.41 14.56 9.40
N PHE A 115 -12.21 13.50 10.19
CA PHE A 115 -12.91 13.33 11.46
C PHE A 115 -12.13 13.86 12.67
N GLN A 116 -10.79 13.81 12.65
CA GLN A 116 -9.93 14.20 13.79
C GLN A 116 -9.38 15.63 13.71
N SER A 117 -9.41 16.28 12.55
CA SER A 117 -8.96 17.67 12.40
C SER A 117 -10.11 18.68 12.55
N ASN A 118 -9.78 19.94 12.83
CA ASN A 118 -10.74 21.06 12.85
C ASN A 118 -10.77 21.84 11.52
N VAL A 119 -10.21 21.28 10.45
CA VAL A 119 -10.06 21.96 9.15
C VAL A 119 -11.33 21.88 8.29
N PRO A 120 -12.00 20.72 8.11
CA PRO A 120 -13.12 20.62 7.20
C PRO A 120 -14.32 21.44 7.67
N THR A 121 -14.98 22.11 6.72
CA THR A 121 -16.30 22.71 6.93
C THR A 121 -17.36 21.74 6.46
N PHE A 122 -18.32 21.41 7.32
CA PHE A 122 -19.35 20.39 7.05
C PHE A 122 -20.70 21.02 6.74
N THR A 123 -21.44 20.38 5.82
CA THR A 123 -22.82 20.74 5.49
C THR A 123 -23.67 19.48 5.48
N TYR A 124 -24.80 19.48 6.19
CA TYR A 124 -25.75 18.38 6.12
C TYR A 124 -26.42 18.34 4.75
N ALA A 125 -26.39 17.17 4.11
CA ALA A 125 -26.85 16.96 2.74
C ALA A 125 -28.10 16.05 2.66
N GLY A 126 -28.80 15.86 3.77
CA GLY A 126 -30.05 15.11 3.84
C GLY A 126 -29.88 13.61 4.12
N GLU A 127 -31.01 12.92 4.10
CA GLU A 127 -31.06 11.46 4.22
C GLU A 127 -30.77 10.80 2.85
N SER A 128 -30.19 9.61 2.90
CA SER A 128 -29.88 8.79 1.75
C SER A 128 -30.12 7.32 2.08
N PHE A 129 -30.32 6.49 1.06
CA PHE A 129 -30.44 5.05 1.22
C PHE A 129 -29.25 4.38 0.53
N ARG A 130 -28.50 3.58 1.29
CA ARG A 130 -27.38 2.78 0.77
C ARG A 130 -27.61 1.33 1.16
N GLU A 131 -27.59 0.43 0.17
CA GLU A 131 -27.79 -1.01 0.39
C GLU A 131 -29.08 -1.35 1.18
N GLY A 132 -30.15 -0.59 0.96
CA GLY A 132 -31.42 -0.76 1.68
C GLY A 132 -31.41 -0.25 3.14
N ARG A 133 -30.29 0.31 3.62
CA ARG A 133 -30.16 0.94 4.93
C ARG A 133 -30.26 2.45 4.83
N ARG A 134 -30.96 3.04 5.80
CA ARG A 134 -31.10 4.48 5.92
C ARG A 134 -29.78 5.07 6.43
N SER A 135 -29.29 6.10 5.76
CA SER A 135 -28.05 6.78 6.07
C SER A 135 -28.23 8.30 6.04
N LEU A 136 -27.37 9.00 6.77
CA LEU A 136 -27.34 10.45 6.84
C LEU A 136 -26.07 10.94 6.13
N LYS A 137 -26.20 11.90 5.22
CA LYS A 137 -25.09 12.39 4.40
C LYS A 137 -24.63 13.76 4.88
N TRP A 138 -23.32 13.94 4.97
CA TRP A 138 -22.69 15.26 5.05
C TRP A 138 -21.72 15.44 3.90
N THR A 139 -21.64 16.65 3.38
CA THR A 139 -20.54 17.08 2.52
C THR A 139 -19.52 17.85 3.34
N PHE A 140 -18.29 17.91 2.85
CA PHE A 140 -17.25 18.73 3.46
C PHE A 140 -16.34 19.35 2.40
N VAL A 141 -15.66 20.43 2.78
CA VAL A 141 -14.62 21.09 1.97
C VAL A 141 -13.41 21.37 2.85
N VAL A 142 -12.22 21.11 2.30
CA VAL A 142 -10.91 21.40 2.88
C VAL A 142 -10.14 22.31 1.91
N PRO A 143 -9.91 23.58 2.25
CA PRO A 143 -9.19 24.50 1.36
C PRO A 143 -7.72 24.11 1.24
N GLN A 144 -7.12 24.31 0.06
CA GLN A 144 -5.73 23.96 -0.25
C GLN A 144 -4.73 24.48 0.81
N ILE A 145 -4.91 25.71 1.30
CA ILE A 145 -4.02 26.34 2.29
C ILE A 145 -3.99 25.61 3.66
N ARG A 146 -4.98 24.77 3.95
CA ARG A 146 -5.04 23.94 5.16
C ARG A 146 -5.02 22.44 4.83
N SER A 147 -4.69 22.08 3.60
CA SER A 147 -4.63 20.71 3.12
C SER A 147 -3.20 20.16 3.20
N GLY A 148 -3.08 18.87 3.45
CA GLY A 148 -1.86 18.09 3.23
C GLY A 148 -2.01 17.09 2.07
N PHE A 149 -3.09 17.18 1.28
CA PHE A 149 -3.35 16.22 0.21
C PHE A 149 -2.45 16.49 -0.99
N THR A 150 -1.43 15.64 -1.15
CA THR A 150 -0.45 15.76 -2.23
C THR A 150 -0.76 14.81 -3.37
N LEU A 151 -0.91 15.35 -4.57
CA LEU A 151 -0.98 14.57 -5.81
C LEU A 151 0.39 14.60 -6.50
N ARG A 152 0.81 13.45 -7.03
CA ARG A 152 2.05 13.31 -7.78
C ARG A 152 1.84 12.55 -9.08
N VAL A 153 2.39 13.08 -10.17
CA VAL A 153 2.40 12.46 -11.50
C VAL A 153 3.79 12.62 -12.09
N GLY A 154 4.48 11.49 -12.29
CA GLY A 154 5.89 11.49 -12.69
C GLY A 154 6.74 12.29 -11.68
N ARG A 155 7.37 13.38 -12.15
CA ARG A 155 8.21 14.27 -11.33
C ARG A 155 7.48 15.51 -10.80
N HIS A 156 6.21 15.69 -11.16
CA HIS A 156 5.42 16.82 -10.73
C HIS A 156 4.58 16.45 -9.52
N GLU A 157 4.58 17.32 -8.52
CA GLU A 157 3.73 17.21 -7.35
C GLU A 157 3.07 18.55 -7.03
N ALA A 158 1.90 18.48 -6.38
CA ALA A 158 1.25 19.64 -5.78
C ALA A 158 0.35 19.22 -4.61
N VAL A 159 0.29 20.06 -3.60
CA VAL A 159 -0.76 20.02 -2.58
C VAL A 159 -2.03 20.64 -3.16
N VAL A 160 -3.17 19.99 -2.97
CA VAL A 160 -4.48 20.40 -3.50
C VAL A 160 -5.49 20.57 -2.37
N GLY A 161 -6.50 21.40 -2.59
CA GLY A 161 -7.72 21.36 -1.78
C GLY A 161 -8.48 20.07 -2.09
N TYR A 162 -9.52 19.79 -1.31
CA TYR A 162 -10.43 18.71 -1.65
C TYR A 162 -11.78 18.90 -0.99
N HIS A 163 -12.80 18.34 -1.63
CA HIS A 163 -14.13 18.22 -1.07
C HIS A 163 -14.54 16.76 -1.05
N GLY A 164 -15.70 16.49 -0.50
CA GLY A 164 -16.21 15.14 -0.47
C GLY A 164 -17.49 14.99 0.32
N ALA A 165 -17.82 13.74 0.59
CA ALA A 165 -18.98 13.39 1.39
C ALA A 165 -18.72 12.14 2.23
N PHE A 166 -19.43 12.02 3.33
CA PHE A 166 -19.50 10.77 4.07
C PHE A 166 -20.93 10.45 4.47
N TRP A 167 -21.17 9.15 4.67
CA TRP A 167 -22.46 8.61 5.05
C TRP A 167 -22.36 7.92 6.39
N ILE A 168 -23.35 8.17 7.23
CA ILE A 168 -23.47 7.56 8.55
C ILE A 168 -24.72 6.68 8.56
N ASP A 169 -24.58 5.42 8.94
CA ASP A 169 -25.73 4.54 9.15
C ASP A 169 -26.62 5.11 10.27
N ALA A 170 -27.92 5.26 10.00
CA ALA A 170 -28.82 5.94 10.91
C ALA A 170 -29.15 5.14 12.19
N VAL A 171 -28.81 3.84 12.23
CA VAL A 171 -29.03 2.94 13.36
C VAL A 171 -27.73 2.75 14.13
N THR A 172 -26.67 2.24 13.48
CA THR A 172 -25.40 1.92 14.16
C THR A 172 -24.57 3.16 14.45
N ARG A 173 -24.79 4.25 13.69
CA ARG A 173 -24.00 5.49 13.72
C ARG A 173 -22.57 5.33 13.20
N ASP A 174 -22.30 4.22 12.53
CA ASP A 174 -21.02 4.00 11.85
C ASP A 174 -20.93 4.86 10.59
N THR A 175 -19.77 5.45 10.34
CA THR A 175 -19.46 5.95 9.01
C THR A 175 -19.33 4.76 8.08
N VAL A 176 -20.18 4.65 7.07
CA VAL A 176 -20.19 3.51 6.14
C VAL A 176 -19.43 3.81 4.84
N ARG A 177 -19.27 5.09 4.49
CA ARG A 177 -18.48 5.52 3.31
C ARG A 177 -17.91 6.90 3.49
N LEU A 178 -16.72 7.09 2.93
CA LEU A 178 -16.06 8.38 2.75
C LEU A 178 -15.66 8.53 1.29
N GLU A 179 -16.02 9.65 0.67
CA GLU A 179 -15.57 10.07 -0.65
C GLU A 179 -14.73 11.34 -0.51
N VAL A 180 -13.65 11.42 -1.27
CA VAL A 180 -12.72 12.55 -1.36
C VAL A 180 -12.44 12.83 -2.83
N GLU A 181 -12.58 14.08 -3.26
CA GLU A 181 -12.27 14.54 -4.61
C GLU A 181 -11.37 15.77 -4.55
N ALA A 182 -10.27 15.75 -5.31
CA ALA A 182 -9.29 16.82 -5.34
C ALA A 182 -9.80 18.06 -6.07
N ASP A 183 -9.56 19.23 -5.48
CA ASP A 183 -9.92 20.54 -6.02
C ASP A 183 -8.70 21.28 -6.59
N ASP A 184 -8.95 22.20 -7.53
CA ASP A 184 -7.96 23.15 -8.06
C ASP A 184 -6.63 22.50 -8.48
N ILE A 185 -6.72 21.32 -9.12
CA ILE A 185 -5.55 20.54 -9.53
C ILE A 185 -4.69 21.35 -10.52
N PRO A 186 -3.43 21.66 -10.20
CA PRO A 186 -2.59 22.46 -11.09
C PRO A 186 -2.34 21.77 -12.44
N PRO A 187 -2.43 22.48 -13.58
CA PRO A 187 -2.26 21.88 -14.92
C PRO A 187 -0.93 21.13 -15.14
N LYS A 188 0.13 21.48 -14.39
CA LYS A 188 1.42 20.78 -14.42
C LYS A 188 1.33 19.28 -14.06
N LEU A 189 0.29 18.86 -13.34
CA LEU A 189 0.05 17.46 -13.00
C LEU A 189 -0.57 16.67 -14.16
N LEU A 190 -1.08 17.35 -15.20
CA LEU A 190 -1.78 16.75 -16.34
C LEU A 190 -2.97 15.86 -15.95
N LEU A 191 -3.59 16.16 -14.80
CA LEU A 191 -4.80 15.50 -14.31
C LEU A 191 -6.00 16.43 -14.48
N MET A 192 -7.11 15.83 -14.89
CA MET A 192 -8.44 16.45 -14.87
C MET A 192 -9.13 16.22 -13.52
N ALA A 193 -8.97 15.03 -12.93
CA ALA A 193 -9.63 14.66 -11.68
C ALA A 193 -8.82 13.59 -10.93
N ALA A 194 -8.90 13.63 -9.60
CA ALA A 194 -8.43 12.57 -8.72
C ALA A 194 -9.43 12.40 -7.57
N ALA A 195 -9.92 11.19 -7.36
CA ALA A 195 -10.91 10.89 -6.33
C ALA A 195 -10.61 9.55 -5.65
N ASP A 196 -10.89 9.46 -4.36
CA ASP A 196 -10.85 8.23 -3.57
C ASP A 196 -12.20 8.00 -2.88
N ALA A 197 -12.63 6.75 -2.82
CA ALA A 197 -13.86 6.35 -2.15
C ALA A 197 -13.63 5.11 -1.31
N VAL A 198 -13.85 5.21 0.00
CA VAL A 198 -13.60 4.16 0.98
C VAL A 198 -14.92 3.68 1.58
N GLU A 199 -15.15 2.37 1.59
CA GLU A 199 -16.28 1.71 2.26
C GLU A 199 -15.82 1.10 3.57
N TYR A 200 -16.57 1.34 4.65
CA TYR A 200 -16.26 0.84 5.98
C TYR A 200 -17.26 -0.21 6.42
N LEU A 201 -16.75 -1.26 7.07
CA LEU A 201 -17.58 -2.31 7.67
C LEU A 201 -17.02 -2.71 9.04
N PRO A 202 -17.89 -3.12 9.99
CA PRO A 202 -17.44 -3.79 11.20
C PRO A 202 -16.70 -5.08 10.84
N MET A 203 -15.49 -5.24 11.37
CA MET A 203 -14.67 -6.44 11.24
C MET A 203 -14.27 -6.94 12.61
N LYS A 204 -14.43 -8.24 12.82
CA LYS A 204 -14.04 -8.88 14.07
C LYS A 204 -12.54 -9.14 14.10
N ILE A 205 -11.86 -8.57 15.09
CA ILE A 205 -10.45 -8.85 15.37
C ILE A 205 -10.34 -9.30 16.82
N GLY A 206 -10.03 -10.58 17.03
CA GLY A 206 -10.08 -11.18 18.36
C GLY A 206 -11.52 -11.22 18.90
N ALA A 207 -11.75 -10.60 20.06
CA ALA A 207 -13.05 -10.56 20.72
C ALA A 207 -13.89 -9.30 20.38
N GLU A 208 -13.30 -8.31 19.71
CA GLU A 208 -13.90 -6.99 19.48
C GLU A 208 -14.20 -6.76 18.00
N ASP A 209 -15.22 -5.94 17.73
CA ASP A 209 -15.57 -5.48 16.39
C ASP A 209 -15.00 -4.07 16.15
N PHE A 210 -14.32 -3.88 15.03
CA PHE A 210 -13.71 -2.62 14.62
C PHE A 210 -14.28 -2.15 13.30
N LEU A 211 -14.65 -0.87 13.21
CA LEU A 211 -15.05 -0.28 11.95
C LEU A 211 -13.80 0.01 11.10
N LEU A 212 -13.55 -0.82 10.08
CA LEU A 212 -12.35 -0.74 9.26
C LEU A 212 -12.71 -0.50 7.79
N PRO A 213 -11.81 0.11 7.00
CA PRO A 213 -11.89 0.08 5.55
C PRO A 213 -12.01 -1.38 5.09
N SER A 214 -13.01 -1.65 4.24
CA SER A 214 -13.27 -2.96 3.63
C SER A 214 -12.89 -2.96 2.16
N MET A 215 -13.16 -1.84 1.48
CA MET A 215 -12.84 -1.61 0.08
C MET A 215 -12.51 -0.13 -0.13
N ALA A 216 -11.63 0.16 -1.08
CA ALA A 216 -11.41 1.52 -1.57
C ALA A 216 -11.32 1.53 -3.11
N GLU A 217 -11.74 2.63 -3.73
CA GLU A 217 -11.56 2.88 -5.17
C GLU A 217 -10.89 4.24 -5.38
N LEU A 218 -9.64 4.23 -5.84
CA LEU A 218 -8.91 5.42 -6.30
C LEU A 218 -9.07 5.53 -7.82
N ARG A 219 -9.42 6.71 -8.30
CA ARG A 219 -9.58 7.02 -9.72
C ARG A 219 -8.84 8.31 -10.05
N MET A 220 -7.96 8.25 -11.06
CA MET A 220 -7.22 9.39 -11.57
C MET A 220 -7.45 9.52 -13.06
N THR A 221 -7.98 10.66 -13.50
CA THR A 221 -8.29 10.93 -14.91
C THR A 221 -7.30 11.95 -15.46
N GLY A 222 -6.59 11.61 -16.53
CA GLY A 222 -5.68 12.52 -17.23
C GLY A 222 -6.41 13.56 -18.08
N LEU A 223 -5.73 14.67 -18.41
CA LEU A 223 -6.26 15.66 -19.36
C LEU A 223 -6.46 15.10 -20.79
N ASP A 224 -5.77 14.01 -21.11
CA ASP A 224 -5.91 13.26 -22.37
C ASP A 224 -7.12 12.30 -22.36
N GLY A 225 -7.87 12.22 -21.26
CA GLY A 225 -9.01 11.33 -21.10
C GLY A 225 -8.65 9.88 -20.75
N THR A 226 -7.37 9.58 -20.54
CA THR A 226 -6.92 8.32 -19.95
C THR A 226 -7.33 8.24 -18.49
N GLU A 227 -7.47 7.04 -17.96
CA GLU A 227 -7.84 6.84 -16.57
C GLU A 227 -7.08 5.68 -15.94
N ASN A 228 -6.57 5.91 -14.74
CA ASN A 228 -6.05 4.87 -13.87
C ASN A 228 -7.04 4.63 -12.74
N MET A 229 -7.34 3.37 -12.46
CA MET A 229 -8.24 2.96 -11.39
C MET A 229 -7.59 1.89 -10.54
N ASN A 230 -7.60 2.08 -9.23
CA ASN A 230 -7.21 1.08 -8.25
C ASN A 230 -8.43 0.65 -7.46
N ARG A 231 -8.69 -0.65 -7.40
CA ARG A 231 -9.67 -1.24 -6.49
C ARG A 231 -8.95 -2.02 -5.42
N THR A 232 -9.02 -1.52 -4.20
CA THR A 232 -8.35 -2.08 -3.05
C THR A 232 -9.35 -2.84 -2.20
N ARG A 233 -9.02 -4.07 -1.79
CA ARG A 233 -9.72 -4.81 -0.75
C ARG A 233 -8.83 -4.97 0.47
N PHE A 234 -9.40 -4.72 1.63
CA PHE A 234 -8.72 -4.92 2.91
C PHE A 234 -9.20 -6.26 3.49
N SER A 235 -8.25 -7.10 3.87
CA SER A 235 -8.52 -8.45 4.37
C SER A 235 -7.45 -8.90 5.35
N LYS A 236 -7.67 -10.04 6.00
CA LYS A 236 -6.71 -10.63 6.96
C LYS A 236 -6.24 -9.61 8.02
N CYS A 237 -7.14 -8.74 8.45
CA CYS A 237 -6.85 -7.76 9.48
C CYS A 237 -6.59 -8.47 10.80
N ARG A 238 -5.49 -8.11 11.47
CA ARG A 238 -5.05 -8.73 12.73
C ARG A 238 -4.37 -7.72 13.62
N GLN A 239 -4.34 -8.00 14.91
CA GLN A 239 -3.58 -7.20 15.85
C GLN A 239 -2.09 -7.27 15.50
N TYR A 240 -1.44 -6.11 15.50
CA TYR A 240 -0.02 -5.95 15.25
C TYR A 240 0.76 -6.38 16.49
N SER A 241 1.24 -7.62 16.51
CA SER A 241 2.27 -8.07 17.44
C SER A 241 3.63 -7.68 16.87
N GLY A 242 4.02 -6.42 17.06
CA GLY A 242 5.26 -5.90 16.49
C GLY A 242 6.51 -6.56 17.08
N GLU A 243 7.03 -7.60 16.43
CA GLU A 243 8.44 -7.99 16.56
C GLU A 243 9.28 -7.11 15.63
N SER A 244 9.29 -5.79 15.86
CA SER A 244 10.27 -4.81 15.38
C SER A 244 9.74 -3.41 15.65
N LYS A 245 9.81 -2.99 16.91
CA LYS A 245 10.01 -1.56 17.16
C LYS A 245 11.41 -1.25 16.61
N LEU A 246 11.52 -0.30 15.69
CA LEU A 246 12.78 0.42 15.50
C LEU A 246 13.22 0.89 16.89
N SER A 247 14.27 0.27 17.42
CA SER A 247 14.82 0.64 18.72
C SER A 247 15.44 2.03 18.61
N PHE A 248 14.81 2.98 19.29
CA PHE A 248 15.44 4.19 19.78
C PHE A 248 15.25 4.19 21.30
N GLU A 249 15.91 3.25 21.99
CA GLU A 249 16.35 3.34 23.38
C GLU A 249 16.97 2.00 23.81
N ASP A 250 18.08 2.06 24.54
CA ASP A 250 18.79 0.90 25.09
C ASP A 250 17.85 0.02 25.94
N PRO A 251 17.84 -1.32 25.75
CA PRO A 251 16.98 -2.17 26.55
C PRO A 251 17.57 -2.43 27.94
N GLU A 252 16.79 -2.15 28.98
CA GLU A 252 16.94 -2.77 30.29
C GLU A 252 16.62 -4.28 30.21
N PRO A 253 17.36 -5.14 30.94
CA PRO A 253 17.29 -6.57 30.72
C PRO A 253 16.16 -7.21 31.53
N GLU A 254 15.16 -7.77 30.84
CA GLU A 254 14.30 -8.81 31.41
C GLU A 254 14.49 -10.15 30.71
N SER A 255 14.63 -11.18 31.55
CA SER A 255 15.02 -12.56 31.26
C SER A 255 13.90 -13.38 30.62
N GLN A 256 14.11 -13.87 29.39
CA GLN A 256 13.35 -14.99 28.80
C GLN A 256 14.28 -15.88 27.96
N ALA A 257 13.94 -17.18 27.92
CA ALA A 257 14.78 -18.32 27.54
C ALA A 257 15.59 -18.16 26.24
N GLU A 258 16.84 -18.63 26.29
CA GLU A 258 17.82 -18.62 25.20
C GLU A 258 17.35 -19.45 23.99
N THR A 259 16.61 -18.80 23.09
CA THR A 259 16.75 -19.10 21.66
C THR A 259 17.97 -18.29 21.22
N GLN A 260 19.06 -18.94 20.80
CA GLN A 260 20.24 -18.20 20.33
C GLN A 260 19.79 -17.14 19.31
N PRO A 261 20.22 -15.87 19.44
CA PRO A 261 19.79 -14.84 18.52
C PRO A 261 20.19 -15.21 17.09
N ALA A 262 19.27 -15.05 16.14
CA ALA A 262 19.57 -15.29 14.73
C ALA A 262 20.77 -14.44 14.31
N ARG A 263 21.76 -15.08 13.67
CA ARG A 263 22.93 -14.38 13.13
C ARG A 263 22.53 -13.73 11.81
N ASP A 264 22.20 -12.45 11.87
CA ASP A 264 21.91 -11.64 10.69
C ASP A 264 23.20 -11.14 10.05
N LEU A 265 23.39 -11.43 8.78
CA LEU A 265 24.56 -11.06 7.97
C LEU A 265 24.13 -10.34 6.70
N GLN A 266 24.95 -9.42 6.21
CA GLN A 266 24.78 -8.84 4.88
C GLN A 266 25.73 -9.52 3.89
N ALA A 267 25.22 -10.01 2.76
CA ALA A 267 26.06 -10.56 1.72
C ALA A 267 26.78 -9.44 0.95
N PRO A 268 28.07 -9.61 0.61
CA PRO A 268 28.77 -8.69 -0.27
C PRO A 268 28.21 -8.76 -1.70
N ALA A 269 28.45 -7.70 -2.46
CA ALA A 269 28.17 -7.70 -3.90
C ALA A 269 29.08 -8.69 -4.66
N GLY A 270 28.59 -9.22 -5.77
CA GLY A 270 29.35 -10.04 -6.71
C GLY A 270 29.29 -11.55 -6.48
N LEU A 271 28.64 -12.03 -5.41
CA LEU A 271 28.44 -13.46 -5.17
C LEU A 271 27.49 -14.04 -6.22
N THR A 272 27.82 -15.22 -6.73
CA THR A 272 26.98 -15.92 -7.71
C THR A 272 26.17 -17.02 -7.03
N LEU A 273 24.85 -16.83 -6.98
CA LEU A 273 23.89 -17.76 -6.41
C LEU A 273 23.35 -18.68 -7.52
N ASP A 274 23.46 -19.99 -7.32
CA ASP A 274 22.82 -21.00 -8.17
C ASP A 274 21.56 -21.46 -7.44
N LEU A 275 20.39 -21.08 -7.95
CA LEU A 275 19.11 -21.23 -7.28
C LEU A 275 18.19 -22.16 -8.07
N ALA A 276 17.43 -23.00 -7.37
CA ALA A 276 16.32 -23.74 -7.94
C ALA A 276 15.02 -23.36 -7.24
N ILE A 277 13.95 -23.07 -8.00
CA ILE A 277 12.62 -22.81 -7.43
C ILE A 277 12.19 -24.00 -6.56
N ASP A 278 11.85 -23.76 -5.30
CA ASP A 278 11.53 -24.80 -4.32
C ASP A 278 10.09 -25.30 -4.45
N SER A 279 9.18 -24.36 -4.69
CA SER A 279 7.75 -24.60 -4.87
C SER A 279 7.25 -23.91 -6.13
N ALA A 280 6.42 -24.62 -6.91
CA ALA A 280 5.90 -24.07 -8.16
C ALA A 280 5.14 -22.75 -7.89
N VAL A 281 5.43 -21.71 -8.68
CA VAL A 281 4.79 -20.41 -8.54
C VAL A 281 3.61 -20.36 -9.49
N SER A 282 2.39 -20.39 -8.95
CA SER A 282 1.18 -20.23 -9.79
C SER A 282 1.21 -18.86 -10.45
N LEU A 283 1.02 -18.83 -11.77
CA LEU A 283 0.83 -17.58 -12.51
C LEU A 283 -0.65 -17.18 -12.59
N ARG A 284 -1.56 -18.12 -12.31
CA ARG A 284 -2.99 -17.79 -12.15
C ARG A 284 -3.20 -17.10 -10.81
N GLY A 285 -3.67 -15.86 -10.83
CA GLY A 285 -3.92 -15.07 -9.64
C GLY A 285 -2.65 -14.57 -8.94
N ALA A 286 -1.49 -14.67 -9.59
CA ALA A 286 -0.25 -14.08 -9.12
C ALA A 286 -0.41 -12.56 -8.98
N ALA A 287 0.21 -12.02 -7.94
CA ALA A 287 0.26 -10.60 -7.65
C ALA A 287 1.69 -10.18 -7.32
N VAL A 288 1.99 -8.91 -7.58
CA VAL A 288 3.19 -8.27 -7.04
C VAL A 288 3.12 -8.35 -5.51
N GLY A 289 4.21 -8.77 -4.88
CA GLY A 289 4.29 -9.01 -3.44
C GLY A 289 4.12 -10.47 -3.03
N ASP A 290 3.69 -11.37 -3.93
CA ASP A 290 3.60 -12.80 -3.63
C ASP A 290 4.98 -13.39 -3.32
N PRO A 291 5.12 -14.23 -2.29
CA PRO A 291 6.39 -14.84 -1.92
C PRO A 291 6.82 -15.88 -2.95
N VAL A 292 8.13 -15.97 -3.17
CA VAL A 292 8.77 -16.99 -3.99
C VAL A 292 9.89 -17.62 -3.18
N THR A 293 9.93 -18.95 -3.10
CA THR A 293 10.99 -19.67 -2.41
C THR A 293 11.85 -20.44 -3.41
N ALA A 294 13.16 -20.41 -3.15
CA ALA A 294 14.16 -21.18 -3.88
C ALA A 294 15.11 -21.87 -2.90
N ARG A 295 15.99 -22.72 -3.43
CA ARG A 295 17.09 -23.35 -2.67
C ARG A 295 18.42 -23.13 -3.36
N LEU A 296 19.48 -23.04 -2.55
CA LEU A 296 20.85 -23.09 -3.05
C LEU A 296 21.14 -24.46 -3.68
N GLU A 297 21.60 -24.47 -4.93
CA GLU A 297 21.99 -25.70 -5.63
C GLU A 297 23.44 -26.12 -5.33
N ARG A 298 24.23 -25.23 -4.70
CA ARG A 298 25.60 -25.48 -4.25
C ARG A 298 25.90 -24.74 -2.96
N ASN A 299 26.91 -25.20 -2.23
CA ASN A 299 27.42 -24.48 -1.06
C ASN A 299 27.88 -23.07 -1.48
N LEU A 300 27.52 -22.07 -0.70
CA LEU A 300 27.96 -20.69 -0.87
C LEU A 300 28.89 -20.32 0.29
N LYS A 301 30.13 -19.92 -0.03
CA LYS A 301 31.09 -19.44 0.95
C LYS A 301 31.10 -17.91 0.95
N LEU A 302 30.85 -17.31 2.10
CA LEU A 302 30.97 -15.87 2.32
C LEU A 302 32.44 -15.49 2.61
N PRO A 303 32.83 -14.22 2.43
CA PRO A 303 34.22 -13.78 2.67
C PRO A 303 34.69 -13.95 4.13
N ASP A 304 33.76 -13.89 5.09
CA ASP A 304 34.05 -14.09 6.51
C ASP A 304 34.32 -15.55 6.88
N GLY A 305 34.26 -16.46 5.91
CA GLY A 305 34.44 -17.90 6.08
C GLY A 305 33.15 -18.67 6.35
N THR A 306 32.01 -18.00 6.55
CA THR A 306 30.71 -18.65 6.74
C THR A 306 30.33 -19.44 5.49
N VAL A 307 29.87 -20.67 5.66
CA VAL A 307 29.43 -21.54 4.56
C VAL A 307 27.93 -21.80 4.70
N LEU A 308 27.17 -21.35 3.71
CA LEU A 308 25.75 -21.68 3.57
C LEU A 308 25.65 -22.97 2.74
N PRO A 309 25.05 -24.04 3.27
CA PRO A 309 25.00 -25.34 2.60
C PRO A 309 24.05 -25.33 1.40
N ARG A 310 24.31 -26.22 0.45
CA ARG A 310 23.33 -26.62 -0.56
C ARG A 310 22.03 -27.02 0.12
N GLY A 311 20.91 -26.57 -0.44
CA GLY A 311 19.58 -26.82 0.08
C GLY A 311 19.07 -25.75 1.05
N ALA A 312 19.91 -24.80 1.47
CA ALA A 312 19.47 -23.63 2.24
C ALA A 312 18.36 -22.88 1.49
N PHE A 313 17.36 -22.40 2.24
CA PHE A 313 16.23 -21.68 1.67
C PHE A 313 16.65 -20.29 1.26
N VAL A 314 16.12 -19.83 0.13
CA VAL A 314 16.32 -18.48 -0.39
C VAL A 314 14.95 -17.87 -0.60
N HIS A 315 14.69 -16.79 0.12
CA HIS A 315 13.42 -16.08 0.12
C HIS A 315 13.44 -14.95 -0.89
N GLY A 316 12.34 -14.85 -1.63
CA GLY A 316 12.15 -13.87 -2.67
C GLY A 316 10.67 -13.55 -2.85
N ARG A 317 10.38 -12.77 -3.89
CA ARG A 317 9.03 -12.34 -4.22
C ARG A 317 8.86 -11.99 -5.68
N LEU A 318 7.61 -11.99 -6.14
CA LEU A 318 7.23 -11.34 -7.37
C LEU A 318 7.25 -9.82 -7.17
N THR A 319 7.98 -9.13 -8.04
CA THR A 319 8.14 -7.67 -8.06
C THR A 319 7.46 -7.04 -9.27
N HIS A 320 7.07 -7.86 -10.25
CA HIS A 320 6.35 -7.44 -11.43
C HIS A 320 5.52 -8.59 -11.99
N PHE A 321 4.29 -8.32 -12.41
CA PHE A 321 3.48 -9.35 -13.07
C PHE A 321 2.40 -8.71 -13.94
N ARG A 322 2.62 -8.64 -15.27
CA ARG A 322 1.64 -8.07 -16.20
C ARG A 322 1.79 -8.57 -17.63
N PRO A 323 0.76 -8.43 -18.48
CA PRO A 323 0.86 -8.68 -19.92
C PRO A 323 1.93 -7.79 -20.57
N ALA A 324 2.65 -8.36 -21.54
CA ALA A 324 3.61 -7.69 -22.40
C ALA A 324 3.52 -8.25 -23.83
N TYR A 325 4.13 -7.57 -24.81
CA TYR A 325 4.00 -7.92 -26.21
C TYR A 325 5.34 -7.92 -26.93
N THR A 326 5.67 -9.02 -27.61
CA THR A 326 6.82 -9.13 -28.51
C THR A 326 6.32 -9.15 -29.96
N GLY A 327 6.31 -7.99 -30.61
CA GLY A 327 5.63 -7.83 -31.90
C GLY A 327 4.13 -8.11 -31.76
N ARG A 328 3.63 -9.15 -32.42
CA ARG A 328 2.21 -9.56 -32.37
C ARG A 328 1.90 -10.61 -31.29
N TYR A 329 2.91 -11.16 -30.62
CA TYR A 329 2.72 -12.23 -29.65
C TYR A 329 2.58 -11.67 -28.23
N GLN A 330 1.55 -12.12 -27.53
CA GLN A 330 1.37 -11.87 -26.10
C GLN A 330 2.30 -12.77 -25.27
N VAL A 331 2.93 -12.15 -24.28
CA VAL A 331 3.77 -12.79 -23.27
C VAL A 331 3.42 -12.20 -21.91
N LEU A 332 3.86 -12.83 -20.84
CA LEU A 332 3.77 -12.28 -19.49
C LEU A 332 5.16 -11.81 -19.06
N ALA A 333 5.25 -10.58 -18.59
CA ALA A 333 6.44 -10.06 -17.93
C ALA A 333 6.38 -10.43 -16.45
N VAL A 334 7.37 -11.20 -15.99
CA VAL A 334 7.49 -11.64 -14.60
C VAL A 334 8.76 -11.07 -14.00
N GLY A 335 8.60 -10.22 -13.01
CA GLY A 335 9.69 -9.68 -12.20
C GLY A 335 9.80 -10.49 -10.92
N MET A 336 11.04 -10.84 -10.58
CA MET A 336 11.37 -11.56 -9.36
C MET A 336 12.59 -10.95 -8.68
N LYS A 337 12.62 -11.00 -7.36
CA LYS A 337 13.77 -10.61 -6.55
C LYS A 337 13.93 -11.58 -5.38
N PHE A 338 15.16 -12.04 -5.15
CA PHE A 338 15.56 -12.76 -3.94
C PHE A 338 16.36 -11.82 -3.04
N PHE A 339 16.14 -11.93 -1.72
CA PHE A 339 16.67 -10.96 -0.77
C PHE A 339 17.18 -11.54 0.56
N GLU A 340 16.93 -12.81 0.85
CA GLU A 340 17.38 -13.45 2.10
C GLU A 340 17.72 -14.92 1.86
N ILE A 341 18.81 -15.42 2.45
CA ILE A 341 19.11 -16.84 2.59
C ILE A 341 18.95 -17.22 4.05
N GLU A 342 18.20 -18.29 4.31
CA GLU A 342 18.00 -18.86 5.64
C GLU A 342 18.72 -20.21 5.75
N SER A 343 19.58 -20.35 6.77
CA SER A 343 20.27 -21.59 7.07
C SER A 343 20.47 -21.79 8.57
N GLY A 344 19.68 -22.68 9.16
CA GLY A 344 19.69 -22.90 10.61
C GLY A 344 19.30 -21.61 11.33
N ASN A 345 20.19 -21.10 12.18
CA ASN A 345 20.00 -19.83 12.89
C ASN A 345 20.69 -18.64 12.21
N THR A 346 21.15 -18.78 10.96
CA THR A 346 21.80 -17.70 10.20
C THR A 346 20.86 -17.19 9.12
N ARG A 347 20.70 -15.87 9.04
CA ARG A 347 20.01 -15.18 7.95
C ARG A 347 20.98 -14.27 7.23
N VAL A 348 21.00 -14.35 5.91
CA VAL A 348 21.89 -13.55 5.08
C VAL A 348 21.06 -12.70 4.13
N HIS A 349 21.03 -11.39 4.37
CA HIS A 349 20.34 -10.41 3.54
C HIS A 349 21.20 -9.98 2.35
N PHE A 350 20.56 -9.68 1.21
CA PHE A 350 21.24 -9.19 0.02
C PHE A 350 20.28 -8.55 -0.98
N ASP A 351 20.82 -7.75 -1.89
CA ASP A 351 20.17 -7.44 -3.16
C ASP A 351 20.71 -8.35 -4.26
N SER A 352 19.90 -8.64 -5.28
CA SER A 352 20.30 -9.51 -6.38
C SER A 352 19.69 -9.15 -7.72
N THR A 353 20.41 -9.55 -8.77
CA THR A 353 19.97 -9.50 -10.16
C THR A 353 20.09 -10.88 -10.81
N LEU A 354 19.11 -11.25 -11.62
CA LEU A 354 19.12 -12.46 -12.43
C LEU A 354 20.16 -12.29 -13.54
N VAL A 355 21.06 -13.26 -13.63
CA VAL A 355 22.07 -13.36 -14.67
C VAL A 355 21.58 -14.27 -15.80
N ASP A 356 21.01 -15.42 -15.44
CA ASP A 356 20.63 -16.43 -16.42
C ASP A 356 19.49 -17.32 -15.93
N LEU A 357 18.61 -17.73 -16.84
CA LEU A 357 17.63 -18.79 -16.63
C LEU A 357 18.21 -20.07 -17.24
N ARG A 358 18.66 -21.00 -16.41
CA ARG A 358 19.17 -22.30 -16.86
C ARG A 358 18.01 -23.22 -17.21
N THR A 359 17.32 -22.88 -18.30
CA THR A 359 16.12 -23.55 -18.78
C THR A 359 16.37 -24.27 -20.11
N PRO A 360 16.04 -25.56 -20.23
CA PRO A 360 15.88 -26.20 -21.54
C PRO A 360 14.52 -25.89 -22.19
N ASN A 361 13.59 -25.27 -21.46
CA ASN A 361 12.22 -25.01 -21.92
C ASN A 361 12.14 -23.64 -22.64
N PRO A 362 11.78 -23.61 -23.95
CA PRO A 362 11.69 -22.39 -24.74
C PRO A 362 10.52 -21.47 -24.34
N ALA A 363 9.64 -21.90 -23.43
CA ALA A 363 8.57 -21.08 -22.90
C ALA A 363 9.08 -19.95 -21.98
N TYR A 364 10.29 -20.09 -21.43
CA TYR A 364 10.98 -19.05 -20.68
C TYR A 364 11.91 -18.28 -21.61
N LEU A 365 11.71 -16.97 -21.71
CA LEU A 365 12.46 -16.10 -22.60
C LEU A 365 13.35 -15.18 -21.75
N PRO A 366 14.70 -15.31 -21.86
CA PRO A 366 15.62 -14.46 -21.11
C PRO A 366 15.55 -13.01 -21.59
N ARG A 367 16.19 -12.11 -20.84
CA ARG A 367 16.38 -10.68 -21.15
C ARG A 367 17.37 -10.51 -22.33
N GLY A 368 17.08 -11.09 -23.50
CA GLY A 368 17.89 -11.11 -24.73
C GLY A 368 17.28 -10.27 -25.86
N PRO A 369 17.72 -10.36 -27.13
CA PRO A 369 17.36 -9.43 -28.23
C PRO A 369 15.86 -9.25 -28.52
N LEU A 370 14.99 -10.13 -28.02
CA LEU A 370 13.54 -9.91 -27.96
C LEU A 370 13.15 -8.67 -27.12
N SER A 371 13.92 -8.34 -26.07
CA SER A 371 13.72 -7.16 -25.20
C SER A 371 13.82 -5.83 -25.93
N LYS A 372 14.59 -5.74 -27.03
CA LYS A 372 14.66 -4.52 -27.85
C LYS A 372 13.39 -4.27 -28.67
N ASN A 373 12.60 -5.32 -28.93
CA ASN A 373 11.37 -5.28 -29.73
C ASN A 373 10.09 -5.55 -28.91
N LEU A 374 10.22 -5.72 -27.59
CA LEU A 374 9.08 -5.75 -26.68
C LEU A 374 8.57 -4.32 -26.54
N SER A 375 7.27 -4.08 -26.65
CA SER A 375 6.71 -2.81 -26.18
C SER A 375 6.94 -2.77 -24.67
N ALA A 376 8.03 -2.08 -24.30
CA ALA A 376 8.56 -2.18 -22.96
C ALA A 376 7.48 -1.76 -21.96
N VAL A 377 7.50 -2.46 -20.84
CA VAL A 377 6.82 -2.05 -19.62
C VAL A 377 7.09 -0.54 -19.45
N ARG A 378 6.07 0.34 -19.44
CA ARG A 378 6.27 1.73 -18.99
C ARG A 378 6.72 1.63 -17.52
N VAL A 379 8.01 1.79 -17.29
CA VAL A 379 8.64 1.68 -15.98
C VAL A 379 8.95 3.08 -15.48
N GLU A 380 8.41 3.44 -14.32
CA GLU A 380 8.79 4.68 -13.64
C GLU A 380 10.00 4.48 -12.72
N ASN A 381 10.24 3.26 -12.22
CA ASN A 381 11.43 2.91 -11.43
C ASN A 381 11.90 1.46 -11.70
N GLU A 382 12.98 1.28 -12.45
CA GLU A 382 13.51 -0.05 -12.82
C GLU A 382 14.15 -0.80 -11.64
N ALA A 383 14.66 -0.09 -10.63
CA ALA A 383 15.31 -0.72 -9.49
C ALA A 383 14.35 -1.56 -8.64
N LEU A 384 13.08 -1.11 -8.55
CA LEU A 384 12.03 -1.77 -7.78
C LEU A 384 11.46 -3.01 -8.48
N LEU A 385 11.59 -3.10 -9.80
CA LEU A 385 11.10 -4.24 -10.57
C LEU A 385 11.92 -5.51 -10.36
N GLY A 386 13.08 -5.42 -9.73
CA GLY A 386 14.03 -6.52 -9.65
C GLY A 386 14.42 -6.99 -11.06
N SER A 387 14.55 -8.30 -11.23
CA SER A 387 14.90 -8.87 -12.53
C SER A 387 13.68 -9.41 -13.25
N ILE A 388 13.44 -8.89 -14.46
CA ILE A 388 12.33 -9.31 -15.31
C ILE A 388 12.80 -10.34 -16.34
N PHE A 389 12.01 -11.39 -16.49
CA PHE A 389 12.03 -12.32 -17.61
C PHE A 389 10.61 -12.48 -18.17
N TYR A 390 10.50 -13.11 -19.33
CA TYR A 390 9.21 -13.27 -20.00
C TYR A 390 8.83 -14.74 -20.10
N VAL A 391 7.54 -15.02 -19.97
CA VAL A 391 6.99 -16.36 -20.15
C VAL A 391 5.84 -16.31 -21.16
N LYS A 392 5.58 -17.43 -21.83
CA LYS A 392 4.41 -17.54 -22.73
C LYS A 392 3.13 -17.42 -21.92
N GLU A 393 2.13 -16.71 -22.46
CA GLU A 393 0.87 -16.42 -21.75
C GLU A 393 0.07 -17.66 -21.33
N TYR A 394 0.20 -18.78 -22.07
CA TYR A 394 -0.45 -20.04 -21.71
C TYR A 394 0.16 -20.74 -20.49
N MET A 395 1.32 -20.29 -20.00
CA MET A 395 1.94 -20.88 -18.82
C MET A 395 1.10 -20.61 -17.58
N SER A 396 0.76 -21.68 -16.87
CA SER A 396 -0.04 -21.59 -15.64
C SER A 396 0.79 -21.51 -14.37
N SER A 397 2.07 -21.89 -14.43
CA SER A 397 3.00 -21.82 -13.31
C SER A 397 4.46 -21.73 -13.78
N ILE A 398 5.33 -21.19 -12.92
CA ILE A 398 6.78 -21.42 -12.97
C ILE A 398 7.04 -22.72 -12.21
N GLU A 399 7.68 -23.67 -12.88
CA GLU A 399 7.84 -25.02 -12.36
C GLU A 399 8.87 -25.09 -11.22
N LYS A 400 8.58 -25.98 -10.26
CA LYS A 400 9.56 -26.40 -9.26
C LYS A 400 10.82 -26.94 -9.96
N GLY A 401 11.98 -26.56 -9.44
CA GLY A 401 13.27 -26.99 -9.98
C GLY A 401 13.79 -26.12 -11.13
N LEU A 402 13.07 -25.08 -11.57
CA LEU A 402 13.62 -24.11 -12.52
C LEU A 402 14.92 -23.53 -11.95
N ARG A 403 16.04 -23.80 -12.64
CA ARG A 403 17.37 -23.34 -12.26
C ARG A 403 17.64 -21.93 -12.77
N MET A 404 18.23 -21.12 -11.92
CA MET A 404 18.50 -19.72 -12.18
C MET A 404 19.84 -19.33 -11.59
N ILE A 405 20.60 -18.51 -12.31
CA ILE A 405 21.82 -17.91 -11.81
C ILE A 405 21.54 -16.46 -11.44
N TRP A 406 21.82 -16.11 -10.20
CA TRP A 406 21.68 -14.75 -9.68
C TRP A 406 23.04 -14.23 -9.24
N ARG A 407 23.19 -12.90 -9.25
CA ARG A 407 24.37 -12.22 -8.73
C ARG A 407 23.94 -11.23 -7.67
N THR A 408 24.60 -11.26 -6.52
CA THR A 408 24.37 -10.25 -5.47
C THR A 408 24.89 -8.90 -5.94
N THR A 409 24.17 -7.84 -5.61
CA THR A 409 24.56 -6.46 -5.93
C THR A 409 24.83 -5.69 -4.65
N ALA A 410 25.52 -4.55 -4.76
CA ALA A 410 25.55 -3.60 -3.65
C ALA A 410 24.13 -3.15 -3.36
N GLU A 411 23.82 -2.88 -2.09
CA GLU A 411 22.53 -2.27 -1.74
C GLU A 411 22.33 -1.01 -2.56
N ALA A 412 21.16 -0.89 -3.18
CA ALA A 412 20.78 0.35 -3.83
C ALA A 412 20.75 1.43 -2.74
N ARG A 413 21.62 2.45 -2.86
CA ARG A 413 21.47 3.66 -2.06
C ARG A 413 20.18 4.33 -2.53
N HIS A 414 19.11 4.15 -1.77
CA HIS A 414 17.83 4.79 -2.00
C HIS A 414 17.90 6.27 -1.60
#